data_AF-A0A2E0G9L9-F1
#
_entry.id   AF-A0A2E0G9L9-F1
#
_cell.length_a   1.000
_cell.length_b   1.000
_cell.length_c   1.000
_cell.angle_alpha   90.00
_cell.angle_beta   90.00
_cell.angle_gamma   90.00
#
_symmetry.space_group_name_H-M   'P 1'
#
loop_
_entity.id
_entity.type
_entity.pdbx_description
1 polymer ?
#
loop_
_entity_poly.entity_id
_entity_poly.type
_entity_poly.pdbx_seq_one_letter_code
_entity_poly.pdbx_strand_id
1 'polypeptide(L)'
;MQELEISDIGMFILRIAIAYIYLHGFYMIGSTKMRRAVGRQRTSILFRGLENTNYFNFITYFAHYSALFMMGTGSVLILTGFSVKLGALLLILFTIPAIIVHKRESVKSHILADKIKEYSNTKTHDDITLLANFSHAGHRSSGNKNYMLLAVNIYLFLMDNSVTLF
;
A
#
# COMPACT_ATOMS: atom_id res chain seq x y z
N MET A 1 -29.51 -26.12 10.74
CA MET A 1 -29.09 -24.71 10.67
C MET A 1 -27.83 -24.64 11.51
N GLN A 2 -26.66 -24.46 10.88
CA GLN A 2 -25.40 -24.35 11.62
C GLN A 2 -25.42 -22.98 12.31
N GLU A 3 -25.30 -22.95 13.64
CA GLU A 3 -25.24 -21.67 14.36
C GLU A 3 -23.94 -20.97 13.97
N LEU A 4 -24.05 -19.73 13.47
CA LEU A 4 -22.87 -18.91 13.19
C LEU A 4 -22.17 -18.63 14.51
N GLU A 5 -20.93 -19.08 14.64
CA GLU A 5 -20.14 -18.74 15.82
C GLU A 5 -19.70 -17.27 15.75
N ILE A 6 -19.50 -16.64 16.91
CA ILE A 6 -18.98 -15.26 16.99
C ILE A 6 -17.62 -15.14 16.27
N SER A 7 -16.83 -16.23 16.29
CA SER A 7 -15.58 -16.39 15.54
C SER A 7 -15.79 -16.22 14.03
N ASP A 8 -16.85 -16.80 13.46
CA ASP A 8 -17.17 -16.72 12.03
C ASP A 8 -17.54 -15.29 11.61
N ILE A 9 -18.35 -14.62 12.44
CA ILE A 9 -18.73 -13.21 12.22
C ILE A 9 -17.49 -12.31 12.28
N GLY A 10 -16.64 -12.51 13.29
CA GLY A 10 -15.39 -11.75 13.43
C GLY A 10 -14.46 -11.93 12.23
N MET A 11 -14.30 -13.17 11.75
CA MET A 11 -13.50 -13.47 10.57
C MET A 11 -14.08 -12.88 9.29
N PHE A 12 -15.40 -12.89 9.13
CA PHE A 12 -16.07 -12.25 8.00
C PHE A 12 -15.84 -10.74 7.97
N ILE A 13 -16.02 -10.05 9.11
CA ILE A 13 -15.76 -8.61 9.24
C ILE A 13 -14.30 -8.30 8.92
N LEU A 14 -13.37 -9.09 9.45
CA LEU A 14 -11.94 -8.93 9.20
C LEU A 14 -11.61 -9.00 7.70
N ARG A 15 -12.16 -10.00 7.00
CA ARG A 15 -11.97 -10.19 5.56
C ARG A 15 -12.53 -9.02 4.76
N ILE A 16 -13.72 -8.52 5.10
CA ILE A 16 -14.30 -7.33 4.47
C ILE A 16 -13.40 -6.11 4.68
N ALA A 17 -12.96 -5.86 5.91
CA ALA A 17 -12.16 -4.69 6.25
C ALA A 17 -10.84 -4.67 5.47
N ILE A 18 -10.12 -5.79 5.43
CA ILE A 18 -8.88 -5.93 4.66
C ILE A 18 -9.14 -5.73 3.18
N ALA A 19 -10.09 -6.47 2.62
CA ALA A 19 -10.39 -6.40 1.19
C ALA A 19 -10.77 -4.99 0.78
N TYR A 20 -11.59 -4.29 1.57
CA TYR A 20 -11.96 -2.91 1.32
C TYR A 20 -10.74 -1.99 1.28
N ILE A 21 -9.85 -2.04 2.28
CA ILE A 21 -8.68 -1.16 2.34
C ILE A 21 -7.78 -1.32 1.11
N TYR A 22 -7.49 -2.57 0.73
CA TYR A 22 -6.63 -2.84 -0.42
C TYR A 22 -7.33 -2.59 -1.76
N LEU A 23 -8.63 -2.89 -1.92
CA LEU A 23 -9.40 -2.52 -3.13
C LEU A 23 -9.52 -1.01 -3.28
N HIS A 24 -9.74 -0.29 -2.18
CA HIS A 24 -9.75 1.16 -2.19
C HIS A 24 -8.37 1.72 -2.60
N GLY A 25 -7.28 1.16 -2.06
CA GLY A 25 -5.92 1.51 -2.50
C GLY A 25 -5.68 1.20 -3.98
N PHE A 26 -6.12 0.05 -4.46
CA PHE A 26 -6.07 -0.36 -5.87
C PHE A 26 -6.81 0.65 -6.75
N TYR A 27 -8.01 1.06 -6.36
CA TYR A 27 -8.79 2.08 -7.07
C TYR A 27 -8.10 3.45 -7.07
N MET A 28 -7.58 3.89 -5.92
CA MET A 28 -6.94 5.20 -5.77
C MET A 28 -5.63 5.33 -6.55
N ILE A 29 -4.98 4.22 -6.86
CA ILE A 29 -3.71 4.21 -7.61
C ILE A 29 -3.92 3.74 -9.07
N GLY A 30 -4.93 2.92 -9.33
CA GLY A 30 -5.13 2.24 -10.61
C GLY A 30 -6.17 2.86 -11.55
N SER A 31 -7.15 3.63 -11.05
CA SER A 31 -8.35 3.96 -11.82
C SER A 31 -8.14 4.92 -13.00
N THR A 32 -7.21 5.87 -12.91
CA THR A 32 -6.96 6.86 -13.98
C THR A 32 -5.53 6.84 -14.47
N LYS A 33 -5.29 7.32 -15.71
CA LYS A 33 -3.94 7.42 -16.29
C LYS A 33 -3.00 8.25 -15.40
N MET A 34 -3.51 9.35 -14.83
CA MET A 34 -2.75 10.21 -13.93
C MET A 34 -2.41 9.49 -12.61
N ARG A 35 -3.38 8.81 -11.98
CA ARG A 35 -3.14 8.03 -10.76
C ARG A 35 -2.09 6.93 -10.98
N ARG A 36 -2.15 6.24 -12.12
CA ARG A 36 -1.14 5.23 -12.49
C ARG A 36 0.23 5.86 -12.72
N ALA A 37 0.30 7.04 -13.35
CA ALA A 37 1.57 7.75 -13.54
C ALA A 37 2.21 8.13 -12.20
N VAL A 38 1.43 8.72 -11.28
CA VAL A 38 1.87 9.03 -9.92
C VAL A 38 2.28 7.75 -9.20
N GLY A 39 1.46 6.69 -9.26
CA GLY A 39 1.77 5.39 -8.64
C GLY A 39 3.09 4.79 -9.12
N ARG A 40 3.38 4.85 -10.43
CA ARG A 40 4.67 4.42 -10.99
C ARG A 40 5.83 5.28 -10.49
N GLN A 41 5.67 6.60 -10.47
CA GLN A 41 6.69 7.51 -9.95
C GLN A 41 6.97 7.26 -8.46
N ARG A 42 5.96 6.90 -7.67
CA ARG A 42 6.14 6.53 -6.26
C ARG A 42 6.83 5.18 -6.13
N THR A 43 6.45 4.20 -6.96
CA THR A 43 7.05 2.85 -6.98
C THR A 43 8.53 2.89 -7.36
N SER A 44 8.93 3.81 -8.26
CA SER A 44 10.32 3.94 -8.72
C SER A 44 11.30 4.24 -7.59
N ILE A 45 10.82 4.75 -6.45
CA ILE A 45 11.66 5.01 -5.27
C ILE A 45 12.35 3.75 -4.75
N LEU A 46 11.80 2.56 -5.03
CA LEU A 46 12.40 1.27 -4.67
C LEU A 46 13.70 1.02 -5.44
N PHE A 47 13.79 1.53 -6.67
CA PHE A 47 14.85 1.23 -7.64
C PHE A 47 15.79 2.41 -7.90
N ARG A 48 15.86 3.40 -6.99
CA ARG A 48 16.73 4.60 -7.16
C ARG A 48 18.18 4.29 -7.56
N GLY A 49 18.77 3.22 -7.01
CA GLY A 49 20.13 2.80 -7.35
C GLY A 49 20.31 2.34 -8.79
N LEU A 50 19.22 2.16 -9.54
CA LEU A 50 19.20 1.72 -10.93
C LEU A 50 18.80 2.85 -11.90
N GLU A 51 18.62 4.09 -11.45
CA GLU A 51 18.12 5.21 -12.28
C GLU A 51 18.89 5.42 -13.60
N ASN A 52 20.20 5.11 -13.61
CA ASN A 52 21.06 5.25 -14.79
C ASN A 52 21.09 3.99 -15.69
N THR A 53 20.26 2.99 -15.41
CA THR A 53 20.23 1.74 -16.19
C THR A 53 19.09 1.72 -17.19
N ASN A 54 19.30 1.04 -18.32
CA ASN A 54 18.28 0.87 -19.36
C ASN A 54 17.02 0.14 -18.87
N TYR A 55 17.12 -0.62 -17.77
CA TYR A 55 16.01 -1.42 -17.22
C TYR A 55 15.18 -0.70 -16.16
N PHE A 56 15.59 0.48 -15.68
CA PHE A 56 14.91 1.21 -14.60
C PHE A 56 13.41 1.39 -14.87
N ASN A 57 13.08 1.84 -16.08
CA ASN A 57 11.70 2.05 -16.50
C ASN A 57 10.95 0.72 -16.53
N PHE A 58 11.51 -0.30 -17.18
CA PHE A 58 10.90 -1.62 -17.29
C PHE A 58 10.57 -2.22 -15.90
N ILE A 59 11.54 -2.23 -14.99
CA ILE A 59 11.38 -2.78 -13.64
C ILE A 59 10.34 -1.98 -12.83
N THR A 60 10.35 -0.65 -12.95
CA THR A 60 9.36 0.22 -12.28
C THR A 60 7.95 -0.06 -12.80
N TYR A 61 7.79 -0.20 -14.12
CA TYR A 61 6.52 -0.52 -14.75
C TYR A 61 6.02 -1.89 -14.31
N PHE A 62 6.88 -2.90 -14.36
CA PHE A 62 6.58 -4.25 -13.92
C PHE A 62 6.14 -4.25 -12.45
N ALA A 63 6.97 -3.71 -11.55
CA ALA A 63 6.67 -3.67 -10.12
C ALA A 63 5.34 -2.95 -9.80
N HIS A 64 5.05 -1.85 -10.49
CA HIS A 64 3.79 -1.12 -10.28
C HIS A 64 2.57 -1.95 -10.68
N TYR A 65 2.59 -2.61 -11.84
CA TYR A 65 1.46 -3.43 -12.28
C TYR A 65 1.35 -4.73 -11.51
N SER A 66 2.47 -5.33 -11.09
CA SER A 66 2.48 -6.46 -10.16
C SER A 66 1.87 -6.08 -8.81
N ALA A 67 2.17 -4.88 -8.29
CA ALA A 67 1.56 -4.37 -7.07
C ALA A 67 0.03 -4.19 -7.23
N LEU A 68 -0.44 -3.59 -8.33
CA LEU A 68 -1.88 -3.48 -8.61
C LEU A 68 -2.55 -4.85 -8.72
N PHE A 69 -1.92 -5.81 -9.38
CA PHE A 69 -2.41 -7.18 -9.48
C PHE A 69 -2.53 -7.84 -8.10
N MET A 70 -1.48 -7.77 -7.28
CA MET A 70 -1.49 -8.34 -5.93
C MET A 70 -2.56 -7.70 -5.04
N MET A 71 -2.68 -6.37 -5.07
CA MET A 71 -3.72 -5.65 -4.31
C MET A 71 -5.12 -6.06 -4.75
N GLY A 72 -5.40 -6.02 -6.05
CA GLY A 72 -6.73 -6.32 -6.59
C GLY A 72 -7.10 -7.78 -6.38
N THR A 73 -6.32 -8.70 -6.94
CA THR A 73 -6.59 -10.14 -6.88
C THR A 73 -6.53 -10.65 -5.45
N GLY A 74 -5.55 -10.22 -4.65
CA GLY A 74 -5.43 -10.63 -3.25
C GLY A 74 -6.66 -10.26 -2.42
N SER A 75 -7.17 -9.04 -2.61
CA SER A 75 -8.38 -8.58 -1.93
C SER A 75 -9.64 -9.32 -2.35
N VAL A 76 -9.81 -9.57 -3.65
CA VAL A 76 -10.96 -10.32 -4.18
C VAL A 76 -10.97 -11.74 -3.65
N LEU A 77 -9.81 -12.42 -3.63
CA LEU A 77 -9.69 -13.78 -3.09
C LEU A 77 -10.04 -13.87 -1.61
N ILE A 78 -9.62 -12.88 -0.80
CA ILE A 78 -9.99 -12.78 0.61
C ILE A 78 -11.49 -12.48 0.76
N LEU A 79 -12.03 -11.55 -0.02
CA LEU A 79 -13.43 -11.14 0.09
C LEU A 79 -14.37 -12.29 -0.26
N THR A 80 -14.16 -12.96 -1.39
CA THR A 80 -15.01 -14.08 -1.82
C THR A 80 -14.78 -15.33 -0.99
N GLY A 81 -13.59 -15.49 -0.42
CA GLY A 81 -13.21 -16.69 0.35
C GLY A 81 -12.73 -17.84 -0.52
N PHE A 82 -12.65 -17.63 -1.84
CA PHE A 82 -12.21 -18.65 -2.79
C PHE A 82 -10.82 -19.21 -2.44
N SER A 83 -9.88 -18.34 -2.05
CA SER A 83 -8.58 -18.77 -1.53
C SER A 83 -7.99 -17.70 -0.61
N VAL A 84 -8.42 -17.72 0.66
CA VAL A 84 -7.98 -16.73 1.66
C VAL A 84 -6.47 -16.73 1.85
N LYS A 85 -5.84 -17.91 1.93
CA LYS A 85 -4.38 -18.04 2.08
C LYS A 85 -3.62 -17.46 0.90
N LEU A 86 -4.03 -17.76 -0.33
CA LEU A 86 -3.38 -17.19 -1.52
C LEU A 86 -3.58 -15.67 -1.58
N GLY A 87 -4.79 -15.20 -1.27
CA GLY A 87 -5.07 -13.77 -1.22
C GLY A 87 -4.21 -13.04 -0.19
N ALA A 88 -4.08 -13.60 1.01
CA ALA A 88 -3.24 -13.09 2.08
C ALA A 88 -1.75 -13.07 1.67
N LEU A 89 -1.24 -14.12 1.03
CA LEU A 89 0.13 -14.18 0.52
C LEU A 89 0.41 -13.06 -0.49
N LEU A 90 -0.49 -12.83 -1.45
CA LEU A 90 -0.37 -11.74 -2.42
C LEU A 90 -0.30 -10.38 -1.72
N LEU A 91 -1.17 -10.16 -0.72
CA LEU A 91 -1.18 -8.92 0.04
C LEU A 91 0.07 -8.76 0.93
N ILE A 92 0.64 -9.84 1.49
CA ILE A 92 1.94 -9.80 2.20
C ILE A 92 3.05 -9.31 1.27
N LEU A 93 3.16 -9.95 0.09
CA LEU A 93 4.18 -9.61 -0.91
C LEU A 93 4.05 -8.16 -1.41
N PHE A 94 2.84 -7.63 -1.50
CA PHE A 94 2.60 -6.23 -1.81
C PHE A 94 2.93 -5.29 -0.64
N THR A 95 2.58 -5.67 0.59
CA THR A 95 2.61 -4.75 1.75
C THR A 95 4.04 -4.45 2.22
N ILE A 96 4.94 -5.43 2.14
CA ILE A 96 6.36 -5.25 2.49
C ILE A 96 7.00 -4.10 1.68
N PRO A 97 7.01 -4.10 0.33
CA PRO A 97 7.56 -3.00 -0.44
C PRO A 97 6.77 -1.70 -0.24
N ALA A 98 5.45 -1.75 -0.03
CA ALA A 98 4.65 -0.56 0.24
C ALA A 98 5.10 0.18 1.52
N ILE A 99 5.44 -0.55 2.59
CA ILE A 99 6.01 0.03 3.82
C ILE A 99 7.31 0.79 3.50
N ILE A 100 8.19 0.20 2.68
CA ILE A 100 9.46 0.82 2.29
C ILE A 100 9.20 2.10 1.48
N VAL A 101 8.26 2.07 0.54
CA VAL A 101 7.86 3.26 -0.24
C VAL A 101 7.42 4.39 0.70
N HIS A 102 6.49 4.12 1.63
CA HIS A 102 6.02 5.13 2.57
C HIS A 102 7.14 5.69 3.45
N LYS A 103 8.05 4.83 3.95
CA LYS A 103 9.21 5.28 4.73
C LYS A 103 10.11 6.21 3.91
N ARG A 104 10.42 5.85 2.66
CA ARG A 104 11.27 6.66 1.78
C ARG A 104 10.59 7.98 1.38
N GLU A 105 9.29 7.97 1.12
CA GLU A 105 8.52 9.18 0.82
C GLU A 105 8.43 10.15 2.00
N SER A 106 8.36 9.64 3.24
CA SER A 106 8.42 10.50 4.43
C SER A 106 9.70 11.35 4.47
N VAL A 107 10.83 10.82 4.02
CA VAL A 107 12.09 11.59 3.96
C VAL A 107 12.09 12.54 2.76
N LYS A 108 11.50 12.10 1.63
CA LYS A 108 11.45 12.89 0.40
C LYS A 108 10.66 14.19 0.55
N SER A 109 9.67 14.26 1.45
CA SER A 109 8.89 15.49 1.69
C SER A 109 9.76 16.65 2.17
N HIS A 110 10.68 16.40 3.12
CA HIS A 110 11.60 17.42 3.61
C HIS A 110 12.63 17.83 2.56
N ILE A 111 13.23 16.86 1.85
CA ILE A 111 14.16 17.14 0.76
C ILE A 111 13.51 18.02 -0.31
N LEU A 112 12.24 17.77 -0.63
CA LEU A 112 11.51 18.58 -1.60
C LEU A 112 11.20 19.98 -1.05
N ALA A 113 10.84 20.09 0.23
CA ALA A 113 10.63 21.39 0.86
C ALA A 113 11.89 22.25 0.87
N ASP A 114 13.05 21.68 1.17
CA ASP A 114 14.32 22.41 1.14
C ASP A 114 14.60 22.94 -0.27
N LYS A 115 14.40 22.11 -1.30
CA LYS A 115 14.51 22.53 -2.71
C LYS A 115 13.51 23.62 -3.10
N ILE A 116 12.27 23.56 -2.63
CA ILE A 116 11.28 24.61 -2.94
C ILE A 116 11.68 25.92 -2.27
N LYS A 117 12.16 25.86 -1.01
CA LYS A 117 12.59 27.04 -0.26
C LYS A 117 13.72 27.80 -0.94
N GLU A 118 14.68 27.09 -1.54
CA GLU A 118 15.80 27.70 -2.30
C GLU A 118 15.34 28.68 -3.39
N TYR A 119 14.14 28.48 -3.95
CA TYR A 119 13.59 29.31 -5.03
C TYR A 119 12.33 30.09 -4.62
N SER A 120 11.97 30.10 -3.34
CA SER A 120 10.74 30.72 -2.84
C SER A 120 11.01 31.99 -2.02
N ASN A 121 9.94 32.73 -1.70
CA ASN A 121 10.06 33.87 -0.80
C ASN A 121 10.09 33.40 0.66
N THR A 122 10.93 34.02 1.48
CA THR A 122 11.04 33.78 2.94
C THR A 122 9.69 33.78 3.66
N LYS A 123 8.74 34.62 3.22
CA LYS A 123 7.36 34.67 3.76
C LYS A 123 6.57 33.36 3.61
N THR A 124 6.93 32.50 2.67
CA THR A 124 6.26 31.21 2.41
C THR A 124 6.99 30.01 3.02
N HIS A 125 8.16 30.21 3.63
CA HIS A 125 8.97 29.12 4.15
C HIS A 125 8.28 28.34 5.27
N ASP A 126 7.52 29.02 6.13
CA ASP A 126 6.78 28.39 7.21
C ASP A 126 5.67 27.47 6.68
N ASP A 127 4.91 27.94 5.68
CA ASP A 127 3.87 27.14 5.00
C ASP A 127 4.47 25.91 4.29
N ILE A 128 5.62 26.08 3.62
CA ILE A 128 6.34 24.98 2.96
C ILE A 128 6.80 23.95 4.00
N THR A 129 7.31 24.41 5.15
CA THR A 129 7.75 23.54 6.25
C THR A 129 6.56 22.78 6.85
N LEU A 130 5.46 23.47 7.08
CA LEU A 130 4.23 22.89 7.62
C LEU A 130 3.70 21.80 6.68
N LEU A 131 3.66 22.07 5.36
CA LEU A 131 3.23 21.09 4.36
C LEU A 131 4.14 19.85 4.34
N ALA A 132 5.46 20.04 4.45
CA ALA A 132 6.40 18.92 4.52
C ALA A 132 6.23 18.08 5.79
N ASN A 133 5.96 18.71 6.94
CA ASN A 133 5.67 18.04 8.20
C ASN A 133 4.39 17.21 8.11
N PHE A 134 3.31 17.76 7.54
CA PHE A 134 2.07 17.01 7.33
C PHE A 134 2.26 15.84 6.37
N SER A 135 3.00 16.04 5.28
CA SER A 135 3.35 14.95 4.36
C SER A 135 4.19 13.88 5.07
N HIS A 136 5.21 14.26 5.84
CA HIS A 136 6.05 13.33 6.60
C HIS A 136 5.23 12.48 7.57
N ALA A 137 4.42 13.15 8.41
CA ALA A 137 3.56 12.50 9.39
C ALA A 137 2.54 11.57 8.71
N GLY A 138 1.94 12.01 7.60
CA GLY A 138 1.01 11.22 6.79
C GLY A 138 1.65 9.94 6.26
N HIS A 139 2.85 10.04 5.67
CA HIS A 139 3.58 8.87 5.17
C HIS A 139 4.03 7.92 6.29
N ARG A 140 4.47 8.44 7.44
CA ARG A 140 4.81 7.60 8.61
C ARG A 140 3.60 6.87 9.18
N SER A 141 2.48 7.59 9.37
CA SER A 141 1.22 7.00 9.83
C SER A 141 0.73 5.91 8.89
N SER A 142 0.75 6.17 7.57
CA SER A 142 0.39 5.16 6.56
C SER A 142 1.33 3.96 6.55
N GLY A 143 2.63 4.16 6.74
CA GLY A 143 3.59 3.07 6.90
C GLY A 143 3.27 2.19 8.12
N ASN A 144 2.91 2.79 9.25
CA ASN A 144 2.51 2.07 10.47
C ASN A 144 1.21 1.26 10.26
N LYS A 145 0.22 1.83 9.56
CA LYS A 145 -1.00 1.10 9.18
C LYS A 145 -0.67 -0.13 8.33
N ASN A 146 0.29 -0.02 7.42
CA ASN A 146 0.73 -1.15 6.61
C ASN A 146 1.43 -2.25 7.44
N TYR A 147 2.11 -1.94 8.54
CA TYR A 147 2.60 -2.97 9.47
C TYR A 147 1.46 -3.74 10.13
N MET A 148 0.40 -3.05 10.54
CA MET A 148 -0.80 -3.72 11.08
C MET A 148 -1.46 -4.61 10.02
N LEU A 149 -1.65 -4.10 8.80
CA LEU A 149 -2.20 -4.89 7.71
C LEU A 149 -1.32 -6.10 7.36
N LEU A 150 0.01 -5.95 7.43
CA LEU A 150 0.94 -7.06 7.24
C LEU A 150 0.72 -8.15 8.29
N ALA A 151 0.63 -7.78 9.57
CA ALA A 151 0.37 -8.73 10.66
C ALA A 151 -0.97 -9.46 10.47
N VAL A 152 -2.00 -8.72 10.08
CA VAL A 152 -3.33 -9.30 9.82
C VAL A 152 -3.30 -10.26 8.62
N ASN A 153 -2.60 -9.93 7.53
CA ASN A 153 -2.46 -10.86 6.41
C ASN A 153 -1.62 -12.09 6.77
N ILE A 154 -0.59 -11.94 7.60
CA ILE A 154 0.17 -13.09 8.14
C ILE A 154 -0.77 -13.99 8.94
N TYR A 155 -1.61 -13.41 9.79
CA TYR A 155 -2.63 -14.16 10.53
C TYR A 155 -3.55 -14.93 9.57
N LEU A 156 -4.16 -14.27 8.58
CA LEU A 156 -5.00 -14.93 7.57
C LEU A 156 -4.29 -16.02 6.78
N PHE A 157 -2.99 -15.88 6.54
CA PHE A 157 -2.19 -16.87 5.84
C PHE A 157 -1.92 -18.11 6.71
N LEU A 158 -1.71 -17.92 8.00
CA LEU A 158 -1.35 -18.97 8.94
C LEU A 158 -2.56 -19.70 9.55
N MET A 159 -3.73 -19.07 9.60
CA MET A 159 -4.94 -19.71 10.11
C MET A 159 -5.28 -20.98 9.32
N ASP A 160 -5.78 -22.00 10.00
CA ASP A 160 -6.46 -23.10 9.33
C ASP A 160 -7.83 -22.62 8.84
N ASN A 161 -8.07 -22.75 7.53
CA ASN A 161 -9.24 -22.22 6.84
C ASN A 161 -10.52 -23.05 7.11
N SER A 162 -10.67 -23.61 8.30
CA SER A 162 -11.86 -24.40 8.67
C SER A 162 -13.14 -23.55 8.79
N VAL A 163 -13.05 -22.22 8.69
CA VAL A 163 -14.21 -21.33 8.58
C VAL A 163 -14.67 -21.29 7.12
N THR A 164 -15.34 -22.36 6.70
CA THR A 164 -16.12 -22.42 5.47
C THR A 164 -17.47 -21.75 5.72
N LEU A 165 -17.62 -20.52 5.23
CA LEU A 165 -18.93 -19.84 5.18
C LEU A 165 -19.74 -20.22 3.92
N PHE A 166 -19.34 -21.30 3.24
CA PHE A 166 -20.02 -21.93 2.11
C PHE A 166 -19.88 -23.45 2.19
#